data_AF-A0A921NWI2-F1
#
_entry.id   AF-A0A921NWI2-F1
#
_cell.length_a   1.000
_cell.length_b   1.000
_cell.length_c   1.000
_cell.angle_alpha   90.00
_cell.angle_beta   90.00
_cell.angle_gamma   90.00
#
_symmetry.space_group_name_H-M   'P 1'
#
loop_
_entity.id
_entity.type
_entity.pdbx_description
1 polymer ?
#
loop_
_entity_poly.entity_id
_entity_poly.type
_entity_poly.pdbx_seq_one_letter_code
_entity_poly.pdbx_strand_id
1 'polypeptide(L)'
;MTQETNPEKNQPPRAADHAQPEKPRRKKKAPPIGFNALDDHEQKLVRSIAITGARVAGRQQKRTEGQLKAMKAMKAMKDTLEDIFANPDEADPRFIAVVFKGMLDYATSANAKKIASHALCPPDLARAYRPDA
;
A
#
# COMPACT_ATOMS: atom_id res chain seq x y z
N MET A 1 -26.34 24.44 62.79
CA MET A 1 -27.41 23.50 63.15
C MET A 1 -28.33 23.36 61.96
N THR A 2 -28.51 22.12 61.53
CA THR A 2 -29.23 21.58 60.37
C THR A 2 -30.73 21.41 60.61
N GLN A 3 -31.56 21.49 59.56
CA GLN A 3 -32.44 20.41 59.05
C GLN A 3 -33.51 20.98 58.07
N GLU A 4 -33.49 20.55 56.80
CA GLU A 4 -34.37 19.52 56.16
C GLU A 4 -35.79 20.06 55.87
N THR A 5 -36.29 20.07 54.63
CA THR A 5 -36.79 18.87 53.92
C THR A 5 -37.26 19.25 52.49
N ASN A 6 -37.13 18.30 51.57
CA ASN A 6 -37.73 18.26 50.22
C ASN A 6 -39.17 17.68 50.34
N PRO A 7 -40.16 18.07 49.50
CA PRO A 7 -40.44 17.34 48.25
C PRO A 7 -40.87 18.32 47.12
N GLU A 8 -40.81 18.05 45.82
CA GLU A 8 -41.59 17.03 45.13
C GLU A 8 -41.09 16.94 43.68
N LYS A 9 -40.84 15.72 43.23
CA LYS A 9 -40.68 15.35 41.83
C LYS A 9 -41.91 15.79 41.03
N ASN A 10 -41.71 16.48 39.90
CA ASN A 10 -42.46 16.26 38.65
C ASN A 10 -41.90 17.19 37.55
N GLN A 11 -40.71 16.86 37.01
CA GLN A 11 -40.36 17.34 35.67
C GLN A 11 -40.83 16.32 34.65
N PRO A 12 -41.74 16.67 33.72
CA PRO A 12 -42.00 15.84 32.56
C PRO A 12 -40.72 15.77 31.70
N PRO A 13 -40.49 14.66 30.97
CA PRO A 13 -39.26 14.47 30.23
C PRO A 13 -39.10 15.59 29.19
N ARG A 14 -37.91 16.19 29.18
CA ARG A 14 -37.46 17.15 28.18
C ARG A 14 -37.73 16.54 26.80
N ALA A 15 -38.76 17.04 26.10
CA ALA A 15 -38.99 16.68 24.72
C ALA A 15 -37.70 16.99 23.97
N ALA A 16 -37.10 15.96 23.37
CA ALA A 16 -36.01 16.16 22.44
C ALA A 16 -36.55 17.08 21.34
N ASP A 17 -35.99 18.28 21.28
CA ASP A 17 -36.23 19.23 20.20
C ASP A 17 -35.66 18.57 18.93
N HIS A 18 -36.48 17.75 18.28
CA HIS A 18 -36.21 17.25 16.94
C HIS A 18 -36.36 18.42 15.99
N ALA A 19 -35.36 19.31 15.98
CA ALA A 19 -35.13 20.19 14.85
C ALA A 19 -34.94 19.29 13.63
N GLN A 20 -35.99 19.15 12.82
CA GLN A 20 -35.90 18.50 11.52
C GLN A 20 -34.82 19.22 10.72
N PRO A 21 -33.85 18.52 10.11
CA PRO A 21 -33.01 19.14 9.11
C PRO A 21 -33.91 19.57 7.95
N GLU A 22 -33.98 20.88 7.68
CA GLU A 22 -34.64 21.40 6.48
C GLU A 22 -34.12 20.62 5.27
N LYS A 23 -35.05 20.07 4.48
CA LYS A 23 -34.72 19.34 3.25
C LYS A 23 -33.83 20.22 2.37
N PRO A 24 -32.70 19.71 1.83
CA PRO A 24 -31.86 20.51 0.95
C PRO A 24 -32.69 20.93 -0.26
N ARG A 25 -32.91 22.25 -0.42
CA ARG A 25 -33.52 22.83 -1.61
C ARG A 25 -32.71 22.36 -2.81
N ARG A 26 -33.34 21.60 -3.72
CA ARG A 26 -32.75 21.20 -5.01
C ARG A 26 -32.31 22.47 -5.74
N LYS A 27 -31.01 22.78 -5.71
CA LYS A 27 -30.42 23.78 -6.62
C LYS A 27 -30.72 23.29 -8.04
N LYS A 28 -31.36 24.14 -8.86
CA LYS A 28 -31.54 23.85 -10.29
C LYS A 28 -30.16 23.52 -10.85
N LYS A 29 -29.99 22.31 -11.42
CA LYS A 29 -28.74 21.92 -12.08
C LYS A 29 -28.45 22.99 -13.14
N ALA A 30 -27.23 23.50 -13.17
CA ALA A 30 -26.81 24.39 -14.24
C ALA A 30 -27.12 23.72 -15.60
N PRO A 31 -27.60 24.47 -16.60
CA PRO A 31 -27.88 23.90 -17.91
C PRO A 31 -26.60 23.23 -18.43
N PRO A 32 -26.72 22.06 -19.10
CA PRO A 32 -25.55 21.40 -19.67
C PRO A 32 -24.90 22.38 -20.67
N ILE A 33 -23.67 22.79 -20.37
CA ILE A 33 -22.86 23.59 -21.30
C ILE A 33 -22.53 22.65 -22.45
N GLY A 34 -23.11 22.91 -23.63
CA GLY A 34 -22.78 22.17 -24.83
C GLY A 34 -21.32 22.45 -25.21
N PHE A 35 -20.56 21.43 -25.59
CA PHE A 35 -19.18 21.61 -26.06
C PHE A 35 -19.06 22.54 -27.28
N ASN A 36 -20.16 22.72 -28.03
CA ASN A 36 -20.25 23.67 -29.15
C ASN A 36 -20.49 25.13 -28.71
N ALA A 37 -20.76 25.39 -27.43
CA ALA A 37 -20.92 26.73 -26.87
C ALA A 37 -19.60 27.29 -26.29
N LEU A 38 -18.52 26.51 -26.36
CA LEU A 38 -17.19 26.91 -25.93
C LEU A 38 -16.55 27.77 -27.03
N ASP A 39 -15.99 28.90 -26.65
CA ASP A 39 -15.20 29.71 -27.57
C ASP A 39 -13.89 29.01 -27.97
N ASP A 40 -13.20 29.53 -28.99
CA ASP A 40 -11.95 28.93 -29.49
C ASP A 40 -10.86 28.82 -28.42
N HIS A 41 -10.86 29.71 -27.42
CA HIS A 41 -9.91 29.71 -26.33
C HIS A 41 -10.22 28.58 -25.33
N GLU A 42 -11.48 28.41 -24.96
CA GLU A 42 -11.97 27.33 -24.10
C GLU A 42 -11.80 25.96 -24.76
N GLN A 43 -12.06 25.84 -26.08
CA GLN A 43 -11.79 24.60 -26.81
C GLN A 43 -10.30 24.23 -26.82
N LYS A 44 -9.40 25.21 -27.00
CA LYS A 44 -7.95 25.00 -26.90
C LYS A 44 -7.55 24.56 -25.50
N LEU A 45 -8.13 25.16 -24.46
CA LEU A 45 -7.89 24.78 -23.07
C LEU A 45 -8.33 23.34 -22.79
N VAL A 46 -9.54 22.96 -23.20
CA VAL A 46 -10.07 21.60 -23.03
C VAL A 46 -9.20 20.58 -23.76
N ARG A 47 -8.74 20.88 -24.99
CA ARG A 47 -7.80 20.01 -25.73
C ARG A 47 -6.46 19.89 -25.01
N SER A 48 -5.92 20.99 -24.49
CA SER A 48 -4.67 20.98 -23.72
C SER A 48 -4.77 20.12 -22.45
N ILE A 49 -5.89 20.25 -21.72
CA ILE A 49 -6.19 19.43 -20.55
C ILE A 49 -6.31 17.95 -20.95
N ALA A 50 -7.01 17.65 -22.05
CA ALA A 50 -7.17 16.28 -22.53
C ALA A 50 -5.82 15.65 -22.92
N ILE A 51 -4.95 16.39 -23.63
CA ILE A 51 -3.60 15.92 -24.00
C ILE A 51 -2.75 15.69 -22.75
N THR A 52 -2.81 16.61 -21.79
CA THR A 52 -2.07 16.49 -20.53
C THR A 52 -2.57 15.30 -19.72
N GLY A 53 -3.89 15.12 -19.63
CA GLY A 53 -4.53 13.98 -18.98
C GLY A 53 -4.12 12.65 -19.62
N ALA A 54 -4.12 12.56 -20.96
CA ALA A 54 -3.68 11.37 -21.68
C ALA A 54 -2.21 11.02 -21.41
N ARG A 55 -1.32 12.03 -21.34
CA ARG A 55 0.09 11.82 -20.99
C ARG A 55 0.26 11.30 -19.56
N VAL A 56 -0.49 11.85 -18.61
CA VAL A 56 -0.45 11.42 -17.20
C VAL A 56 -1.00 9.99 -17.07
N ALA A 57 -2.13 9.69 -17.71
CA ALA A 57 -2.70 8.34 -17.74
C ALA A 57 -1.74 7.31 -18.33
N GLY A 58 -1.09 7.63 -19.46
CA GLY A 58 -0.08 6.74 -20.06
C GLY A 58 1.14 6.51 -19.16
N ARG A 59 1.58 7.52 -18.40
CA ARG A 59 2.66 7.35 -17.41
C ARG A 59 2.22 6.48 -16.23
N GLN A 60 0.99 6.63 -15.75
CA GLN A 60 0.45 5.79 -14.68
C GLN A 60 0.30 4.34 -15.13
N GLN A 61 -0.17 4.10 -16.35
CA GLN A 61 -0.29 2.76 -16.91
C GLN A 61 1.09 2.06 -17.02
N LYS A 62 2.13 2.75 -17.49
CA LYS A 62 3.49 2.18 -17.52
C LYS A 62 4.01 1.82 -16.13
N ARG A 63 3.64 2.59 -15.10
CA ARG A 63 3.99 2.29 -13.71
C ARG A 63 3.26 1.06 -13.20
N THR A 64 1.96 0.93 -13.46
CA THR A 64 1.19 -0.23 -13.01
C THR A 64 1.64 -1.51 -13.72
N GLU A 65 1.95 -1.45 -15.01
CA GLU A 65 2.53 -2.58 -15.76
C GLU A 65 3.92 -2.96 -15.21
N GLY A 66 4.77 -1.97 -14.94
CA GLY A 66 6.07 -2.18 -14.31
C GLY A 66 5.96 -2.82 -12.93
N GLN A 67 5.03 -2.35 -12.10
CA GLN A 67 4.74 -2.93 -10.78
C GLN A 67 4.22 -4.36 -10.88
N LEU A 68 3.30 -4.63 -11.82
CA LEU A 68 2.78 -5.99 -12.03
C LEU A 68 3.88 -6.95 -12.48
N LYS A 69 4.77 -6.51 -13.37
CA LYS A 69 5.93 -7.31 -13.81
C LYS A 69 6.88 -7.59 -12.64
N ALA A 70 7.17 -6.58 -11.82
CA ALA A 70 8.00 -6.76 -10.62
C ALA A 70 7.34 -7.72 -9.62
N MET A 71 6.04 -7.61 -9.39
CA MET A 71 5.29 -8.50 -8.50
C MET A 71 5.30 -9.95 -8.99
N LYS A 72 5.13 -10.17 -10.31
CA LYS A 72 5.24 -11.51 -10.91
C LYS A 72 6.65 -12.09 -10.76
N ALA A 73 7.68 -11.29 -10.99
CA ALA A 73 9.07 -11.71 -10.80
C ALA A 73 9.37 -12.06 -9.34
N MET A 74 8.88 -11.26 -8.40
CA MET A 74 9.02 -11.52 -6.96
C MET A 74 8.30 -12.80 -6.54
N LYS A 75 7.10 -13.05 -7.09
CA LYS A 75 6.38 -14.31 -6.86
C LYS A 75 7.15 -15.51 -7.39
N ALA A 76 7.63 -15.46 -8.63
CA ALA A 76 8.41 -16.55 -9.21
C ALA A 76 9.68 -16.84 -8.39
N MET A 77 10.38 -15.79 -7.95
CA MET A 77 11.56 -15.94 -7.08
C MET A 77 11.21 -16.58 -5.74
N LYS A 78 10.08 -16.20 -5.12
CA LYS A 78 9.57 -16.82 -3.90
C LYS A 78 9.32 -18.31 -4.11
N ASP A 79 8.61 -18.66 -5.18
CA ASP A 79 8.25 -20.06 -5.48
C ASP A 79 9.53 -20.91 -5.71
N THR A 80 10.52 -20.38 -6.43
CA THR A 80 11.83 -21.05 -6.60
C THR A 80 12.58 -21.21 -5.27
N LEU A 81 12.58 -20.20 -4.41
CA LEU A 81 13.20 -20.31 -3.09
C LEU A 81 12.51 -21.36 -2.23
N GLU A 82 11.17 -21.39 -2.22
CA GLU A 82 10.41 -22.39 -1.48
C GLU A 82 10.72 -23.82 -1.97
N ASP A 83 10.86 -24.02 -3.27
CA ASP A 83 11.25 -25.30 -3.86
C ASP A 83 12.66 -25.73 -3.45
N ILE A 84 13.63 -24.79 -3.44
CA ILE A 84 15.01 -25.06 -3.00
C ILE A 84 15.05 -25.43 -1.51
N PHE A 85 14.27 -24.75 -0.68
CA PHE A 85 14.19 -25.09 0.75
C PHE A 85 13.49 -26.42 0.99
N ALA A 86 12.57 -26.84 0.10
CA ALA A 86 11.93 -28.14 0.17
C ALA A 86 12.86 -29.27 -0.32
N ASN A 87 13.63 -29.03 -1.38
CA ASN A 87 14.47 -30.02 -2.07
C ASN A 87 15.92 -29.50 -2.25
N PRO A 88 16.69 -29.36 -1.16
CA PRO A 88 18.02 -28.75 -1.23
C PRO A 88 19.05 -29.54 -2.04
N ASP A 89 18.89 -30.86 -2.15
CA ASP A 89 19.84 -31.74 -2.86
C ASP A 89 19.71 -31.64 -4.39
N GLU A 90 18.55 -31.22 -4.90
CA GLU A 90 18.30 -31.03 -6.34
C GLU A 90 18.61 -29.61 -6.82
N ALA A 91 18.83 -28.68 -5.87
CA ALA A 91 19.07 -27.28 -6.18
C ALA A 91 20.50 -27.02 -6.66
N ASP A 92 20.65 -26.15 -7.67
CA ASP A 92 21.97 -25.75 -8.18
C ASP A 92 22.79 -25.05 -7.07
N PRO A 93 23.95 -25.60 -6.65
CA PRO A 93 24.76 -25.04 -5.57
C PRO A 93 25.25 -23.61 -5.88
N ARG A 94 25.39 -23.24 -7.17
CA ARG A 94 25.74 -21.86 -7.55
C ARG A 94 24.61 -20.89 -7.24
N PHE A 95 23.37 -21.31 -7.46
CA PHE A 95 22.20 -20.49 -7.15
C PHE A 95 22.07 -20.29 -5.64
N ILE A 96 22.23 -21.36 -4.85
CA ILE A 96 22.25 -21.29 -3.38
C ILE A 96 23.30 -20.28 -2.92
N ALA A 97 24.53 -20.36 -3.45
CA ALA A 97 25.60 -19.43 -3.08
C ALA A 97 25.28 -17.97 -3.40
N VAL A 98 24.69 -17.69 -4.58
CA VAL A 98 24.29 -16.32 -4.96
C VAL A 98 23.19 -15.78 -4.04
N VAL A 99 22.20 -16.61 -3.71
CA VAL A 99 21.10 -16.24 -2.80
C VAL A 99 21.65 -15.93 -1.41
N PHE A 100 22.43 -16.83 -0.81
CA PHE A 100 22.98 -16.62 0.54
C PHE A 100 23.91 -15.43 0.60
N LYS A 101 24.73 -15.21 -0.43
CA LYS A 101 25.56 -14.00 -0.55
C LYS A 101 24.71 -12.73 -0.55
N GLY A 102 23.67 -12.68 -1.39
CA GLY A 102 22.76 -11.55 -1.42
C GLY A 102 22.03 -11.33 -0.09
N MET A 103 21.56 -12.41 0.54
CA MET A 103 20.92 -12.31 1.86
C MET A 103 21.87 -11.76 2.92
N LEU A 104 23.15 -12.16 2.92
CA LEU A 104 24.17 -11.67 3.86
C LEU A 104 24.57 -10.22 3.59
N ASP A 105 24.69 -9.81 2.33
CA ASP A 105 25.06 -8.44 1.93
C ASP A 105 24.03 -7.40 2.41
N TYR A 106 22.74 -7.75 2.42
CA TYR A 106 21.64 -6.87 2.84
C TYR A 106 21.14 -7.14 4.26
N ALA A 107 21.68 -8.14 4.96
CA ALA A 107 21.23 -8.46 6.32
C ALA A 107 21.75 -7.45 7.34
N THR A 108 20.91 -7.15 8.33
CA THR A 108 21.40 -6.53 9.57
C THR A 108 22.34 -7.48 10.29
N SER A 109 23.27 -6.95 11.10
CA SER A 109 24.23 -7.77 11.86
C SER A 109 23.57 -8.87 12.71
N ALA A 110 22.37 -8.61 13.25
CA ALA A 110 21.58 -9.59 14.00
C ALA A 110 21.04 -10.73 13.13
N ASN A 111 20.64 -10.44 11.89
CA ASN A 111 20.10 -11.44 10.95
C ASN A 111 21.20 -12.17 10.18
N ALA A 112 22.34 -11.52 9.92
CA ALA A 112 23.45 -12.11 9.21
C ALA A 112 23.97 -13.37 9.90
N LYS A 113 24.08 -13.36 11.24
CA LYS A 113 24.45 -14.55 12.03
C LYS A 113 23.45 -15.70 11.86
N LYS A 114 22.15 -15.40 11.82
CA LYS A 114 21.10 -16.41 11.62
C LYS A 114 21.18 -17.02 10.23
N ILE A 115 21.39 -16.19 9.20
CA ILE A 115 21.54 -16.63 7.82
C ILE A 115 22.80 -17.50 7.66
N ALA A 116 23.94 -17.06 8.21
CA ALA A 116 25.20 -17.82 8.20
C ALA A 116 25.16 -19.12 9.02
N SER A 117 24.21 -19.25 9.96
CA SER A 117 24.00 -20.49 10.71
C SER A 117 23.10 -21.50 9.99
N HIS A 118 22.48 -21.12 8.88
CA HIS A 118 21.58 -22.01 8.14
C HIS A 118 22.34 -23.19 7.51
N ALA A 119 21.74 -24.39 7.53
CA ALA A 119 22.39 -25.62 7.05
C ALA A 119 22.77 -25.57 5.56
N LEU A 120 21.96 -24.88 4.77
CA LEU A 120 22.20 -24.68 3.33
C LEU A 120 23.16 -23.51 3.02
N CYS A 121 23.56 -22.73 4.02
CA CYS A 121 24.50 -21.64 3.79
C CYS A 121 25.88 -22.24 3.45
N PRO A 122 26.48 -21.86 2.31
CA PRO A 122 27.82 -22.30 1.97
C PRO A 122 28.83 -21.94 3.09
N PRO A 123 29.76 -22.86 3.43
CA PRO A 123 30.66 -22.69 4.57
C PRO A 123 31.66 -21.54 4.37
N ASP A 124 32.05 -21.27 3.13
CA ASP A 124 32.88 -20.13 2.74
C ASP A 124 32.21 -18.78 3.06
N LEU A 125 30.91 -18.65 2.77
CA LEU A 125 30.12 -17.47 3.11
C LEU A 125 29.85 -17.36 4.61
N ALA A 126 29.54 -18.49 5.26
CA ALA A 126 29.24 -18.51 6.70
C ALA A 126 30.43 -18.10 7.57
N ARG A 127 31.66 -18.42 7.14
CA ARG A 127 32.89 -18.21 7.91
C ARG A 127 33.13 -16.74 8.27
N ALA A 128 32.74 -15.81 7.42
CA ALA A 128 32.89 -14.38 7.67
C ALA A 128 32.01 -13.86 8.83
N TYR A 129 30.98 -14.62 9.22
CA TYR A 129 29.96 -14.20 10.19
C TYR A 129 29.89 -15.08 11.43
N ARG A 130 30.66 -16.17 11.49
CA ARG A 130 30.81 -16.98 12.69
C ARG A 130 31.90 -16.35 13.58
N PRO A 131 31.59 -16.03 14.86
CA PRO A 131 32.63 -15.75 15.82
C PRO A 131 33.40 -17.06 16.05
N ASP A 132 34.68 -17.03 15.75
CA ASP A 132 35.68 -18.06 16.04
C ASP A 132 35.64 -19.34 15.19
N ALA A 133 36.71 -19.50 14.40
CA ALA A 133 37.48 -20.74 14.39
C ALA A 133 38.60 -20.57 15.41
#